data_AF-A0A939CG73-F1
#
_entry.id   AF-A0A939CG73-F1
#
_cell.length_a   1.000
_cell.length_b   1.000
_cell.length_c   1.000
_cell.angle_alpha   90.00
_cell.angle_beta   90.00
_cell.angle_gamma   90.00
#
_symmetry.space_group_name_H-M   'P 1'
#
loop_
_entity.id
_entity.type
_entity.pdbx_description
1 polymer ?
#
loop_
_entity_poly.entity_id
_entity_poly.type
_entity_poly.pdbx_seq_one_letter_code
_entity_poly.pdbx_strand_id
1 'polypeptide(L)'
;MSEVEVKISSERIDDIPLIVEWLKRIEIAKHIDQKMKKPHGNHQGMSYGQLSVLLLTYIITQSDHRLCAVEAWVKRHLHILELTTGWSIGEKDASDD
;
A
#
# COMPACT_ATOMS: atom_id res chain seq x y z
N MET A 1 29.08 -1.90 -30.26
CA MET A 1 27.73 -1.63 -29.72
C MET A 1 27.72 -2.20 -28.32
N SER A 2 27.58 -1.37 -27.29
CA SER A 2 27.45 -1.85 -25.92
C SER A 2 26.10 -2.55 -25.76
N GLU A 3 26.09 -3.79 -25.29
CA GLU A 3 24.85 -4.50 -24.96
C GLU A 3 24.13 -3.74 -23.84
N VAL A 4 22.85 -3.44 -24.06
CA VAL A 4 21.99 -2.89 -23.02
C VAL A 4 21.49 -4.06 -22.20
N GLU A 5 21.93 -4.13 -20.93
CA GLU A 5 21.42 -5.12 -19.98
C GLU A 5 19.96 -4.82 -19.66
N VAL A 6 19.04 -5.71 -20.06
CA VAL A 6 17.62 -5.58 -19.74
C VAL A 6 17.36 -6.25 -18.40
N LYS A 7 17.06 -5.45 -17.37
CA LYS A 7 16.64 -5.95 -16.06
C LYS A 7 15.17 -6.37 -16.11
N ILE A 8 14.92 -7.68 -16.07
CA ILE A 8 13.57 -8.26 -15.97
C ILE A 8 13.25 -8.49 -14.49
N SER A 9 12.11 -7.98 -14.03
CA SER A 9 11.56 -8.25 -12.69
C SER A 9 10.15 -8.84 -12.80
N SER A 10 9.78 -9.65 -11.81
CA SER A 10 8.45 -10.22 -11.67
C SER A 10 7.95 -10.00 -10.25
N GLU A 11 6.68 -9.67 -10.12
CA GLU A 11 5.99 -9.44 -8.85
C GLU A 11 4.77 -10.38 -8.78
N ARG A 12 4.57 -11.02 -7.64
CA ARG A 12 3.38 -11.86 -7.43
C ARG A 12 2.18 -10.97 -7.14
N ILE A 13 1.11 -11.19 -7.89
CA ILE A 13 -0.13 -10.43 -7.77
C ILE A 13 -1.02 -11.01 -6.65
N ASP A 14 -1.15 -12.34 -6.60
CA ASP A 14 -1.98 -13.08 -5.65
C ASP A 14 -3.36 -12.41 -5.43
N ASP A 15 -3.83 -12.30 -4.19
CA ASP A 15 -5.17 -11.78 -3.86
C ASP A 15 -5.22 -10.24 -3.72
N ILE A 16 -4.09 -9.55 -3.91
CA ILE A 16 -3.97 -8.10 -3.66
C ILE A 16 -5.00 -7.29 -4.46
N PRO A 17 -5.18 -7.50 -5.78
CA PRO A 17 -6.12 -6.69 -6.55
C PRO A 17 -7.56 -6.85 -6.07
N LEU A 18 -7.94 -8.08 -5.73
CA LEU A 18 -9.29 -8.39 -5.27
C LEU A 18 -9.60 -7.71 -3.95
N ILE A 19 -8.67 -7.80 -2.98
CA ILE A 19 -8.84 -7.22 -1.64
C ILE A 19 -8.92 -5.69 -1.74
N VAL A 20 -7.97 -5.05 -2.43
CA VAL A 20 -7.95 -3.59 -2.59
C VAL A 20 -9.22 -3.09 -3.30
N GLU A 21 -9.66 -3.76 -4.37
CA GLU A 21 -10.88 -3.38 -5.07
C GLU A 21 -12.12 -3.54 -4.18
N TRP A 22 -12.16 -4.58 -3.34
CA TRP A 22 -13.25 -4.73 -2.36
C TRP A 22 -13.24 -3.60 -1.31
N LEU A 23 -12.06 -3.25 -0.78
CA LEU A 23 -11.89 -2.13 0.17
C LEU A 23 -12.26 -0.77 -0.46
N LYS A 24 -11.99 -0.57 -1.75
CA LYS A 24 -12.43 0.61 -2.51
C LYS A 24 -13.95 0.67 -2.65
N ARG A 25 -14.60 -0.45 -2.96
CA ARG A 25 -16.07 -0.52 -3.12
C ARG A 25 -16.83 -0.20 -1.84
N ILE A 26 -16.31 -0.62 -0.69
CA ILE A 26 -16.89 -0.26 0.62
C ILE A 26 -16.44 1.13 1.10
N GLU A 27 -15.64 1.84 0.30
CA GLU A 27 -15.11 3.18 0.55
C GLU A 27 -14.40 3.32 1.91
N ILE A 28 -13.65 2.30 2.36
CA ILE A 28 -13.09 2.30 3.73
C ILE A 28 -12.18 3.51 3.99
N ALA A 29 -11.35 3.89 3.01
CA ALA A 29 -10.45 5.02 3.11
C ALA A 29 -11.20 6.33 3.38
N LYS A 30 -12.27 6.58 2.61
CA LYS A 30 -13.14 7.76 2.75
C LYS A 30 -13.78 7.81 4.13
N HIS A 31 -14.32 6.69 4.61
CA HIS A 31 -14.96 6.63 5.93
C HIS A 31 -13.96 6.91 7.06
N ILE A 32 -12.74 6.39 6.96
CA ILE A 32 -11.66 6.64 7.93
C ILE A 32 -11.25 8.10 7.89
N ASP A 33 -10.96 8.66 6.71
CA ASP A 33 -10.52 10.05 6.56
C ASP A 33 -11.58 11.06 7.03
N GLN A 34 -12.87 10.72 6.96
CA GLN A 34 -13.95 11.55 7.49
C GLN A 34 -14.03 11.56 9.02
N LYS A 35 -13.55 10.51 9.70
CA LYS A 35 -13.68 10.33 11.15
C LYS A 35 -12.38 10.60 11.89
N MET A 36 -11.25 10.32 11.27
CA MET A 36 -9.94 10.51 11.83
C MET A 36 -9.47 11.94 11.56
N LYS A 37 -8.81 12.54 12.56
CA LYS A 37 -8.12 13.83 12.37
C LYS A 37 -6.95 13.63 11.40
N LYS A 38 -6.46 14.74 10.84
CA LYS A 38 -5.26 14.73 9.99
C LYS A 38 -4.10 13.99 10.68
N PRO A 39 -3.23 13.33 9.89
CA PRO A 39 -2.06 12.67 10.45
C PRO A 39 -1.23 13.60 11.34
N HIS A 40 -0.77 13.09 12.48
CA HIS A 40 0.09 13.87 13.39
C HIS A 40 1.47 14.12 12.76
N GLY A 41 2.15 15.17 13.21
CA GLY A 41 3.19 15.91 12.48
C GLY A 41 4.37 15.15 11.84
N ASN A 42 4.59 13.88 12.17
CA ASN A 42 5.63 13.05 11.55
C ASN A 42 5.12 12.21 10.37
N HIS A 43 3.82 11.91 10.30
CA HIS A 43 3.26 11.14 9.20
C HIS A 43 3.04 12.08 8.00
N GLN A 44 3.85 11.87 6.96
CA GLN A 44 3.82 12.62 5.71
C GLN A 44 3.50 11.64 4.57
N GLY A 45 2.78 12.12 3.56
CA GLY A 45 2.38 11.31 2.41
C GLY A 45 0.91 10.90 2.47
N MET A 46 0.63 9.64 2.77
CA MET A 46 -0.70 9.05 2.71
C MET A 46 -1.68 9.56 3.77
N SER A 47 -2.98 9.55 3.44
CA SER A 47 -4.02 9.71 4.45
C SER A 47 -4.13 8.45 5.34
N TYR A 48 -4.73 8.58 6.52
CA TYR A 48 -5.02 7.41 7.34
C TYR A 48 -5.92 6.40 6.62
N GLY A 49 -6.84 6.86 5.79
CA GLY A 49 -7.66 6.02 4.94
C GLY A 49 -6.84 5.23 3.93
N GLN A 50 -5.89 5.87 3.24
CA GLN A 50 -5.00 5.20 2.30
C GLN A 50 -4.10 4.17 3.00
N LEU A 51 -3.47 4.57 4.11
CA LEU A 51 -2.64 3.67 4.92
C LEU A 51 -3.45 2.46 5.41
N SER A 52 -4.70 2.66 5.79
CA SER A 52 -5.58 1.58 6.25
C SER A 52 -5.90 0.58 5.14
N VAL A 53 -6.03 1.03 3.88
CA VAL A 53 -6.21 0.10 2.74
C VAL A 53 -4.98 -0.80 2.59
N LEU A 54 -3.77 -0.23 2.67
CA LEU A 54 -2.53 -1.00 2.60
C LEU A 54 -2.39 -1.97 3.79
N LEU A 55 -2.64 -1.49 5.01
CA LEU A 55 -2.56 -2.31 6.22
C LEU A 55 -3.59 -3.45 6.22
N LEU A 56 -4.84 -3.21 5.83
CA LEU A 56 -5.86 -4.26 5.75
C LEU A 56 -5.51 -5.29 4.67
N THR A 57 -4.97 -4.86 3.53
CA THR A 57 -4.50 -5.76 2.48
C THR A 57 -3.32 -6.61 2.97
N TYR A 58 -2.39 -6.01 3.70
CA TYR A 58 -1.29 -6.72 4.36
C TYR A 58 -1.81 -7.76 5.35
N ILE A 59 -2.72 -7.36 6.25
CA ILE A 59 -3.31 -8.25 7.27
C ILE A 59 -3.97 -9.47 6.63
N ILE A 60 -4.77 -9.26 5.59
CA ILE A 60 -5.53 -10.35 4.96
C ILE A 60 -4.60 -11.29 4.19
N THR A 61 -3.61 -10.76 3.48
CA THR A 61 -2.70 -11.59 2.66
C THR A 61 -1.60 -12.27 3.48
N GLN A 62 -1.12 -11.62 4.54
CA GLN A 62 0.05 -12.09 5.31
C GLN A 62 -0.33 -12.67 6.69
N SER A 63 -1.60 -12.53 7.11
CA SER A 63 -2.05 -12.89 8.47
C SER A 63 -1.21 -12.24 9.58
N ASP A 64 -0.70 -11.03 9.33
CA ASP A 64 0.12 -10.26 10.25
C ASP A 64 -0.43 -8.83 10.39
N HIS A 65 -0.52 -8.34 11.63
CA HIS A 65 -1.16 -7.07 11.98
C HIS A 65 -0.18 -5.98 12.42
N ARG A 66 1.13 -6.24 12.30
CA ARG A 66 2.17 -5.28 12.69
C ARG A 66 2.40 -4.25 11.59
N LEU A 67 2.17 -2.97 11.90
CA LEU A 67 2.41 -1.86 10.97
C LEU A 67 3.88 -1.77 10.53
N CYS A 68 4.83 -2.05 11.44
CA CYS A 68 6.28 -2.04 11.16
C CYS A 68 6.72 -2.96 10.01
N ALA A 69 5.90 -3.95 9.63
CA ALA A 69 6.19 -4.86 8.53
C ALA A 69 5.59 -4.40 7.19
N VAL A 70 4.70 -3.41 7.20
CA VAL A 70 3.96 -2.94 6.02
C VAL A 70 4.88 -2.23 5.05
N GLU A 71 5.80 -1.36 5.49
CA GLU A 71 6.76 -0.66 4.58
C GLU A 71 7.53 -1.67 3.73
N ALA A 72 8.11 -2.70 4.35
CA ALA A 72 8.86 -3.74 3.65
C ALA A 72 7.97 -4.56 2.70
N TRP A 73 6.71 -4.78 3.06
CA TRP A 73 5.75 -5.49 2.21
C TRP A 73 5.32 -4.64 1.00
N VAL A 74 5.03 -3.36 1.21
CA VAL A 74 4.70 -2.40 0.14
C VAL A 74 5.85 -2.30 -0.86
N LYS A 75 7.10 -2.19 -0.40
CA LYS A 75 8.28 -2.17 -1.28
C LYS A 75 8.39 -3.41 -2.17
N ARG A 76 7.97 -4.58 -1.69
CA ARG A 76 7.97 -5.82 -2.47
C ARG A 76 6.79 -5.94 -3.45
N HIS A 77 5.71 -5.20 -3.23
CA HIS A 77 4.47 -5.27 -4.01
C HIS A 77 4.12 -3.91 -4.64
N LEU A 78 5.12 -3.06 -4.86
CA LEU A 78 4.90 -1.65 -5.21
C LEU A 78 4.11 -1.54 -6.51
N HIS A 79 4.47 -2.34 -7.52
CA HIS A 79 3.88 -2.20 -8.84
C HIS A 79 2.41 -2.60 -8.84
N ILE A 80 2.04 -3.72 -8.22
CA ILE A 80 0.64 -4.15 -8.17
C ILE A 80 -0.20 -3.22 -7.31
N LEU A 81 0.37 -2.70 -6.21
CA LEU A 81 -0.33 -1.76 -5.34
C LEU A 81 -0.61 -0.44 -6.07
N GLU A 82 0.36 0.15 -6.76
CA GLU A 82 0.15 1.37 -7.55
C GLU A 82 -0.89 1.15 -8.66
N LEU A 83 -0.81 0.04 -9.41
CA LEU A 83 -1.77 -0.27 -10.46
C LEU A 83 -3.20 -0.46 -9.94
N THR A 84 -3.35 -1.14 -8.80
CA THR A 84 -4.68 -1.47 -8.27
C THR A 84 -5.32 -0.29 -7.53
N THR A 85 -4.52 0.46 -6.78
CA THR A 85 -4.99 1.62 -6.02
C THR A 85 -5.14 2.85 -6.89
N GLY A 86 -4.32 2.99 -7.94
CA GLY A 86 -4.16 4.21 -8.72
C GLY A 86 -3.38 5.30 -7.99
N TRP A 87 -2.67 4.97 -6.91
CA TRP A 87 -1.86 5.91 -6.14
C TRP A 87 -0.40 5.82 -6.58
N SER A 88 0.33 6.94 -6.45
CA SER A 88 1.79 6.88 -6.38
C SER A 88 2.17 6.68 -4.93
N ILE A 89 2.95 5.64 -4.64
CA ILE A 89 3.30 5.24 -3.28
C ILE A 89 4.77 5.58 -3.03
N GLY A 90 5.00 6.58 -2.17
CA GLY A 90 6.33 6.99 -1.74
C GLY A 90 7.00 5.95 -0.83
N GLU A 91 8.33 6.00 -0.76
CA GLU A 91 9.13 5.03 0.00
C GLU A 91 8.74 4.93 1.48
N LYS A 92 8.28 6.03 2.06
CA LYS A 92 7.95 6.18 3.49
C LYS A 92 6.47 6.34 3.79
N ASP A 93 5.60 6.21 2.79
CA ASP A 93 4.16 6.38 2.97
C ASP A 93 3.53 5.32 3.89
N ALA A 94 4.18 4.16 4.02
CA ALA A 94 3.78 3.06 4.89
C ALA A 94 4.69 2.87 6.12
N SER A 95 5.49 3.89 6.45
CA SER A 95 6.37 3.90 7.62
C SER A 95 5.55 3.95 8.92
N ASP A 96 6.02 3.26 9.96
CA ASP A 96 5.46 3.32 11.32
C ASP A 96 6.19 4.30 12.26
N ASP A 97 7.29 4.88 11.79
CA ASP A 97 8.09 5.94 12.45
C ASP A 97 7.37 7.29 12.63
#